data_AF-A0A5D0P1X1-F1
#
_entry.id   AF-A0A5D0P1X1-F1
#
_cell.length_a   1.000
_cell.length_b   1.000
_cell.length_c   1.000
_cell.angle_alpha   90.00
_cell.angle_beta   90.00
_cell.angle_gamma   90.00
#
_symmetry.space_group_name_H-M   'P 1'
#
loop_
_entity.id
_entity.type
_entity.pdbx_description
1 polymer ?
#
loop_
_entity_poly.entity_id
_entity_poly.type
_entity_poly.pdbx_seq_one_letter_code
_entity_poly.pdbx_strand_id
1 'polypeptide(L)'
;MDSGEPRGWVSPRTDLVTALLGVWFGVGLMIDAWAHTNLTELETFFTPWHAVFYSGFAVVSGWILWQVWRNVRTGRQGLAAVPTGYLAGLVAIPAFAAFGFADMMWHTILGIETSLDILFSPSHLGLIVTMLLIITTPLRSAWNAPDVGARPALGRLLPALIGLAFATTLVSLFLSYGDAMQYRPARIVEAFSSVNDPGADRLALAMVVTNVVVLSPVLLLARRWVLPFGSVTVMYTIAVLMPGAQTEFQNVPVLVSFIVAGLVSDLLVRWLRPSGERRGAYWAFAGLSAFATWTLYIGISSVAGGGLPAVPELWTGAPIIAGLIGLALGALFLPNAVAAKDAGAGTIDAGRA
;
A
#
# COMPACT_ATOMS: atom_id res chain seq x y z
N MET A 1 7.37 35.64 3.00
CA MET A 1 6.13 35.99 2.29
C MET A 1 5.97 35.02 1.13
N ASP A 2 4.76 34.67 0.72
CA ASP A 2 4.54 33.83 -0.47
C ASP A 2 4.64 34.70 -1.73
N SER A 3 5.22 34.18 -2.82
CA SER A 3 5.28 34.92 -4.08
C SER A 3 3.94 34.91 -4.85
N GLY A 4 2.96 34.10 -4.43
CA GLY A 4 1.59 34.11 -4.96
C GLY A 4 1.41 33.41 -6.32
N GLU A 5 2.48 32.91 -6.92
CA GLU A 5 2.42 32.13 -8.16
C GLU A 5 1.76 30.75 -7.94
N PRO A 6 1.06 30.21 -8.96
CA PRO A 6 0.56 28.86 -8.89
C PRO A 6 1.71 27.84 -8.78
N ARG A 7 1.49 26.80 -7.99
CA ARG A 7 2.48 25.73 -7.79
C ARG A 7 2.73 24.98 -9.09
N GLY A 8 4.01 24.84 -9.44
CA GLY A 8 4.44 24.13 -10.64
C GLY A 8 4.47 22.60 -10.48
N TRP A 9 4.63 21.91 -11.61
CA TRP A 9 4.80 20.45 -11.68
C TRP A 9 6.27 20.07 -11.80
N VAL A 10 6.61 18.88 -11.32
CA VAL A 10 7.92 18.28 -11.59
C VAL A 10 7.88 17.42 -12.86
N SER A 11 9.04 17.13 -13.42
CA SER A 11 9.13 16.18 -14.54
C SER A 11 8.86 14.74 -14.07
N PRO A 12 8.40 13.83 -14.95
CA PRO A 12 8.26 12.41 -14.61
C PRO A 12 9.57 11.76 -14.13
N ARG A 13 10.72 12.25 -14.61
CA ARG A 13 12.04 11.79 -14.15
C ARG A 13 12.28 12.18 -12.70
N THR A 14 11.85 13.37 -12.29
CA THR A 14 11.97 13.82 -10.90
C THR A 14 11.14 12.95 -9.96
N ASP A 15 9.91 12.63 -10.35
CA ASP A 15 9.05 11.70 -9.60
C ASP A 15 9.67 10.31 -9.50
N LEU A 16 10.26 9.80 -10.60
CA LEU A 16 10.97 8.52 -10.59
C LEU A 16 12.16 8.52 -9.63
N VAL A 17 12.98 9.58 -9.63
CA VAL A 17 14.08 9.71 -8.65
C VAL A 17 13.52 9.74 -7.23
N THR A 18 12.46 10.51 -6.97
CA THR A 18 11.80 10.52 -5.65
C THR A 18 11.33 9.13 -5.25
N ALA A 19 10.72 8.36 -6.17
CA ALA A 19 10.28 6.99 -5.89
C ALA A 19 11.47 6.05 -5.58
N LEU A 20 12.54 6.09 -6.38
CA LEU A 20 13.73 5.24 -6.18
C LEU A 20 14.48 5.56 -4.87
N LEU A 21 14.56 6.83 -4.49
CA LEU A 21 15.10 7.22 -3.18
C LEU A 21 14.15 6.78 -2.05
N GLY A 22 12.84 6.80 -2.30
CA GLY A 22 11.84 6.19 -1.42
C GLY A 22 12.00 4.67 -1.30
N VAL A 23 12.47 3.97 -2.34
CA VAL A 23 12.79 2.54 -2.28
C VAL A 23 13.94 2.30 -1.31
N TRP A 24 15.03 3.09 -1.37
CA TRP A 24 16.11 2.98 -0.37
C TRP A 24 15.52 3.12 1.03
N PHE A 25 14.76 4.18 1.27
CA PHE A 25 14.15 4.43 2.57
C PHE A 25 13.25 3.28 3.05
N GLY A 26 12.39 2.76 2.16
CA GLY A 26 11.55 1.60 2.42
C GLY A 26 12.33 0.32 2.72
N VAL A 27 13.32 -0.01 1.90
CA VAL A 27 14.18 -1.19 2.08
C VAL A 27 14.99 -1.08 3.37
N GLY A 28 15.49 0.13 3.71
CA GLY A 28 16.19 0.36 4.97
C GLY A 28 15.33 0.02 6.19
N LEU A 29 14.06 0.46 6.19
CA LEU A 29 13.12 0.07 7.24
C LEU A 29 12.83 -1.43 7.26
N MET A 30 12.72 -2.07 6.09
CA MET A 30 12.48 -3.51 6.03
C MET A 30 13.63 -4.30 6.64
N ILE A 31 14.88 -3.87 6.38
CA ILE A 31 16.08 -4.47 6.96
C ILE A 31 16.09 -4.28 8.48
N ASP A 32 15.72 -3.10 8.95
CA ASP A 32 15.64 -2.78 10.37
C ASP A 32 14.56 -3.61 11.09
N ALA A 33 13.37 -3.69 10.52
CA ALA A 33 12.29 -4.53 11.03
C ALA A 33 12.62 -6.04 11.00
N TRP A 34 13.37 -6.50 9.98
CA TRP A 34 13.90 -7.86 9.95
C TRP A 34 14.84 -8.11 11.14
N ALA A 35 15.74 -7.17 11.44
CA ALA A 35 16.67 -7.28 12.55
C ALA A 35 15.94 -7.36 13.90
N HIS A 36 14.94 -6.51 14.12
CA HIS A 36 14.08 -6.56 15.31
C HIS A 36 13.32 -7.89 15.48
N THR A 37 13.04 -8.58 14.38
CA THR A 37 12.30 -9.86 14.40
C THR A 37 13.23 -11.06 14.60
N ASN A 38 14.45 -11.02 14.04
CA ASN A 38 15.30 -12.20 13.89
C ASN A 38 16.58 -12.19 14.74
N LEU A 39 16.96 -11.04 15.32
CA LEU A 39 18.14 -10.93 16.17
C LEU A 39 17.73 -10.75 17.62
N THR A 40 18.40 -11.46 18.54
CA THR A 40 17.99 -11.54 19.95
C THR A 40 18.43 -10.37 20.82
N GLU A 41 19.32 -9.49 20.35
CA GLU A 41 19.86 -8.39 21.17
C GLU A 41 20.20 -7.17 20.29
N LEU A 42 19.27 -6.22 20.21
CA LEU A 42 19.62 -4.83 19.88
C LEU A 42 19.74 -4.13 21.23
N GLU A 43 20.97 -3.90 21.72
CA GLU A 43 21.17 -3.27 23.04
C GLU A 43 21.13 -1.74 22.99
N THR A 44 21.22 -1.15 21.79
CA THR A 44 21.26 0.31 21.61
C THR A 44 20.49 0.75 20.37
N PHE A 45 20.12 2.03 20.33
CA PHE A 45 19.51 2.65 19.15
C PHE A 45 20.48 2.71 17.95
N PHE A 46 21.78 2.89 18.18
CA PHE A 46 22.74 3.06 17.09
C PHE A 46 23.18 1.72 16.51
N THR A 47 22.42 1.22 15.55
CA THR A 47 22.68 -0.05 14.86
C THR A 47 23.03 0.19 13.39
N PRO A 48 23.73 -0.73 12.72
CA PRO A 48 23.93 -0.66 11.27
C PRO A 48 22.61 -0.58 10.48
N TRP A 49 21.54 -1.20 11.00
CA TRP A 49 20.22 -1.24 10.37
C TRP A 49 19.52 0.11 10.42
N HIS A 50 19.53 0.77 11.59
CA HIS A 50 19.11 2.16 11.73
C HIS A 50 19.93 3.08 10.82
N ALA A 51 21.25 2.87 10.69
CA ALA A 51 22.07 3.68 9.79
C ALA A 51 21.62 3.57 8.32
N VAL A 52 21.26 2.37 7.85
CA VAL A 52 20.70 2.17 6.50
C VAL A 52 19.32 2.83 6.36
N PHE A 53 18.46 2.70 7.37
CA PHE A 53 17.13 3.32 7.39
C PHE A 53 17.20 4.87 7.36
N TYR A 54 17.94 5.48 8.29
CA TYR A 54 18.09 6.92 8.39
C TYR A 54 18.90 7.54 7.25
N SER A 55 19.82 6.80 6.62
CA SER A 55 20.48 7.27 5.38
C SER A 55 19.48 7.35 4.21
N GLY A 56 18.57 6.39 4.09
CA GLY A 56 17.47 6.46 3.13
C GLY A 56 16.58 7.68 3.35
N PHE A 57 16.20 7.94 4.61
CA PHE A 57 15.48 9.16 5.00
C PHE A 57 16.23 10.43 4.58
N ALA A 58 17.53 10.52 4.89
CA ALA A 58 18.34 11.70 4.61
C ALA A 58 18.40 12.00 3.11
N VAL A 59 18.62 10.97 2.27
CA VAL A 59 18.76 11.15 0.82
C VAL A 59 17.43 11.55 0.17
N VAL A 60 16.30 10.90 0.51
CA VAL A 60 14.99 11.27 -0.06
C VAL A 60 14.55 12.67 0.40
N SER A 61 14.82 13.01 1.66
CA SER A 61 14.50 14.33 2.23
C SER A 61 15.34 15.43 1.58
N GLY A 62 16.65 15.20 1.44
CA GLY A 62 17.56 16.10 0.73
C GLY A 62 17.12 16.34 -0.71
N TRP A 63 16.65 15.30 -1.40
CA TRP A 63 16.12 15.44 -2.76
C TRP A 63 14.83 16.26 -2.84
N ILE A 64 13.88 16.07 -1.91
CA ILE A 64 12.65 16.88 -1.84
C ILE A 64 12.99 18.34 -1.55
N LEU A 65 13.84 18.60 -0.56
CA LEU A 65 14.32 19.94 -0.22
C LEU A 65 15.04 20.60 -1.40
N TRP A 66 15.83 19.84 -2.16
CA TRP A 66 16.49 20.30 -3.37
C TRP A 66 15.49 20.75 -4.45
N GLN A 67 14.36 20.04 -4.64
CA GLN A 67 13.34 20.49 -5.60
C GLN A 67 12.71 21.82 -5.18
N VAL A 68 12.43 22.02 -3.89
CA VAL A 68 11.91 23.28 -3.36
C VAL A 68 12.93 24.40 -3.55
N TRP A 69 14.18 24.14 -3.19
CA TRP A 69 15.26 25.12 -3.29
C TRP A 69 15.55 25.54 -4.74
N ARG A 70 15.42 24.64 -5.72
CA ARG A 70 15.52 25.00 -7.15
C ARG A 70 14.47 26.02 -7.55
N ASN A 71 13.23 25.90 -7.05
CA ASN A 71 12.17 26.87 -7.30
C ASN A 71 12.42 28.19 -6.55
N VAL A 72 13.01 28.15 -5.35
CA VAL A 72 13.43 29.36 -4.64
C VAL A 72 14.48 30.12 -5.44
N ARG A 73 15.42 29.42 -6.07
CA ARG A 73 16.42 30.03 -6.97
C ARG A 73 15.84 30.68 -8.22
N THR A 74 14.60 30.37 -8.60
CA THR A 74 13.88 31.07 -9.68
C THR A 74 13.05 32.24 -9.18
N GLY A 75 13.20 32.65 -7.91
CA GLY A 75 12.48 33.78 -7.31
C GLY A 75 11.19 33.42 -6.58
N ARG A 76 10.77 32.15 -6.56
CA ARG A 76 9.55 31.72 -5.86
C ARG A 76 9.74 31.68 -4.35
N GLN A 77 8.70 32.00 -3.59
CA GLN A 77 8.73 32.00 -2.13
C GLN A 77 7.46 31.37 -1.55
N GLY A 78 7.50 30.91 -0.30
CA GLY A 78 6.34 30.32 0.36
C GLY A 78 5.86 29.02 -0.31
N LEU A 79 4.53 28.84 -0.40
CA LEU A 79 3.94 27.63 -0.99
C LEU A 79 4.19 27.55 -2.49
N ALA A 80 4.32 28.69 -3.18
CA ALA A 80 4.64 28.73 -4.61
C ALA A 80 5.96 28.02 -4.96
N ALA A 81 6.93 27.97 -4.03
CA ALA A 81 8.19 27.26 -4.23
C ALA A 81 8.03 25.72 -4.15
N VAL A 82 6.93 25.21 -3.58
CA VAL A 82 6.74 23.77 -3.35
C VAL A 82 6.02 23.13 -4.55
N PRO A 83 6.63 22.17 -5.26
CA PRO A 83 5.97 21.52 -6.38
C PRO A 83 4.65 20.85 -5.98
N THR A 84 3.69 20.78 -6.89
CA THR A 84 2.41 20.12 -6.65
C THR A 84 2.63 18.63 -6.32
N GLY A 85 1.95 18.14 -5.29
CA GLY A 85 2.15 16.78 -4.74
C GLY A 85 3.23 16.65 -3.64
N TYR A 86 4.22 17.55 -3.61
CA TYR A 86 5.38 17.46 -2.69
C TYR A 86 5.14 18.05 -1.30
N LEU A 87 4.12 18.89 -1.12
CA LEU A 87 3.88 19.61 0.14
C LEU A 87 3.75 18.69 1.36
N ALA A 88 2.95 17.63 1.27
CA ALA A 88 2.80 16.70 2.39
C ALA A 88 4.11 15.97 2.73
N GLY A 89 4.89 15.59 1.72
CA GLY A 89 6.22 15.00 1.93
C GLY A 89 7.18 15.99 2.58
N LEU A 90 7.18 17.25 2.11
CA LEU A 90 8.01 18.32 2.70
C LEU A 90 7.68 18.58 4.18
N VAL A 91 6.39 18.65 4.52
CA VAL A 91 5.94 18.84 5.91
C VAL A 91 6.27 17.62 6.77
N ALA A 92 6.24 16.41 6.20
CA ALA A 92 6.56 15.19 6.90
C ALA A 92 8.05 15.04 7.24
N ILE A 93 8.97 15.72 6.55
CA ILE A 93 10.42 15.66 6.84
C ILE A 93 10.74 16.07 8.28
N PRO A 94 10.41 17.30 8.75
CA PRO A 94 10.70 17.69 10.12
C PRO A 94 9.91 16.87 11.15
N ALA A 95 8.70 16.42 10.81
CA ALA A 95 7.92 15.55 11.69
C ALA A 95 8.58 14.17 11.86
N PHE A 96 9.09 13.55 10.78
CA PHE A 96 9.83 12.30 10.84
C PHE A 96 11.09 12.45 11.69
N ALA A 97 11.85 13.53 11.50
CA ALA A 97 13.04 13.80 12.32
C ALA A 97 12.70 13.94 13.82
N ALA A 98 11.59 14.61 14.14
CA ALA A 98 11.12 14.72 15.52
C ALA A 98 10.69 13.36 16.11
N PHE A 99 9.99 12.53 15.34
CA PHE A 99 9.63 11.18 15.78
C PHE A 99 10.84 10.26 15.89
N GLY A 100 11.86 10.38 15.03
CA GLY A 100 13.10 9.61 15.17
C GLY A 100 13.91 10.00 16.39
N PHE A 101 13.89 11.28 16.77
CA PHE A 101 14.43 11.71 18.06
C PHE A 101 13.61 11.16 19.23
N ALA A 102 12.27 11.19 19.13
CA ALA A 102 11.39 10.63 20.15
C ALA A 102 11.62 9.12 20.31
N ASP A 103 11.84 8.41 19.21
CA ASP A 103 12.17 6.98 19.14
C ASP A 103 13.49 6.66 19.85
N MET A 104 14.54 7.43 19.55
CA MET A 104 15.82 7.33 20.25
C MET A 104 15.65 7.56 21.77
N MET A 105 14.87 8.56 22.17
CA MET A 105 14.57 8.82 23.58
C MET A 105 13.76 7.70 24.21
N TRP A 106 12.80 7.14 23.48
CA TRP A 106 11.97 6.04 23.92
C TRP A 106 12.82 4.81 24.25
N HIS A 107 13.70 4.42 23.33
CA HIS A 107 14.64 3.31 23.55
C HIS A 107 15.61 3.55 24.71
N THR A 108 15.99 4.81 24.96
CA THR A 108 16.89 5.17 26.06
C THR A 108 16.19 5.12 27.42
N ILE A 109 14.91 5.52 27.49
CA ILE A 109 14.17 5.70 28.75
C ILE A 109 13.36 4.47 29.12
N LEU A 110 12.69 3.85 28.15
CA LEU A 110 11.73 2.76 28.33
C LEU A 110 12.27 1.40 27.84
N GLY A 111 13.44 1.40 27.19
CA GLY A 111 14.04 0.21 26.60
C GLY A 111 13.53 -0.08 25.19
N ILE A 112 14.04 -1.15 24.60
CA ILE A 112 13.69 -1.58 23.24
C ILE A 112 12.52 -2.56 23.32
N GLU A 113 11.41 -2.22 22.69
CA GLU A 113 10.23 -3.06 22.65
C GLU A 113 10.53 -4.39 21.93
N THR A 114 9.85 -5.45 22.34
CA THR A 114 9.96 -6.77 21.71
C THR A 114 8.58 -7.29 21.33
N SER A 115 8.54 -8.27 20.43
CA SER A 115 7.29 -8.95 20.05
C SER A 115 6.24 -7.99 19.46
N LEU A 116 4.98 -8.08 19.90
CA LEU A 116 3.88 -7.26 19.38
C LEU A 116 4.03 -5.78 19.74
N ASP A 117 4.68 -5.45 20.86
CA ASP A 117 4.75 -4.09 21.40
C ASP A 117 5.43 -3.12 20.42
N ILE A 118 6.42 -3.60 19.66
CA ILE A 118 7.11 -2.83 18.60
C ILE A 118 6.11 -2.20 17.63
N LEU A 119 5.07 -2.95 17.25
CA LEU A 119 4.08 -2.54 16.25
C LEU A 119 3.12 -1.46 16.78
N PHE A 120 3.06 -1.28 18.09
CA PHE A 120 2.17 -0.32 18.75
C PHE A 120 2.91 0.84 19.43
N SER A 121 4.25 0.88 19.33
CA SER A 121 5.05 1.96 19.90
C SER A 121 4.67 3.32 19.28
N PRO A 122 4.33 4.35 20.09
CA PRO A 122 3.95 5.66 19.58
C PRO A 122 5.01 6.33 18.70
N SER A 123 6.31 6.11 18.98
CA SER A 123 7.40 6.67 18.18
C SER A 123 7.45 6.01 16.80
N HIS A 124 7.42 4.67 16.74
CA HIS A 124 7.34 3.92 15.48
C HIS A 124 6.11 4.31 14.66
N LEU A 125 4.93 4.45 15.28
CA LEU A 125 3.72 4.86 14.58
C LEU A 125 3.86 6.28 13.98
N GLY A 126 4.49 7.22 14.71
CA GLY A 126 4.81 8.54 14.20
C GLY A 126 5.79 8.52 13.02
N LEU A 127 6.83 7.68 13.10
CA LEU A 127 7.78 7.44 12.02
C LEU A 127 7.08 6.88 10.78
N ILE A 128 6.21 5.88 10.93
CA ILE A 128 5.48 5.29 9.81
C ILE A 128 4.53 6.28 9.17
N VAL A 129 3.73 7.01 9.94
CA VAL A 129 2.79 8.00 9.38
C VAL A 129 3.53 9.04 8.54
N THR A 130 4.64 9.56 9.04
CA THR A 130 5.44 10.56 8.33
C THR A 130 6.19 9.97 7.15
N MET A 131 6.72 8.75 7.28
CA MET A 131 7.32 8.01 6.17
C MET A 131 6.33 7.73 5.04
N LEU A 132 5.10 7.29 5.37
CA LEU A 132 4.01 7.08 4.41
C LEU A 132 3.75 8.35 3.60
N LEU A 133 3.72 9.51 4.25
CA LEU A 133 3.61 10.79 3.55
C LEU A 133 4.81 11.02 2.63
N ILE A 134 6.05 10.80 3.06
CA ILE A 134 7.23 11.00 2.21
C ILE A 134 7.20 10.09 0.98
N ILE A 135 7.05 8.77 1.15
CA ILE A 135 7.17 7.78 0.06
C ILE A 135 6.01 7.84 -0.94
N THR A 136 4.82 8.30 -0.52
CA THR A 136 3.67 8.49 -1.42
C THR A 136 3.67 9.85 -2.14
N THR A 137 4.75 10.63 -2.06
CA THR A 137 4.88 11.89 -2.81
C THR A 137 4.67 11.74 -4.32
N PRO A 138 5.26 10.75 -5.00
CA PRO A 138 5.02 10.55 -6.43
C PRO A 138 3.56 10.23 -6.77
N LEU A 139 2.82 9.57 -5.87
CA LEU A 139 1.39 9.32 -6.04
C LEU A 139 0.60 10.63 -6.06
N ARG A 140 0.81 11.52 -5.09
CA ARG A 140 0.14 12.83 -5.07
C ARG A 140 0.56 13.73 -6.21
N SER A 141 1.82 13.63 -6.67
CA SER A 141 2.28 14.32 -7.88
C SER A 141 1.48 13.84 -9.10
N ALA A 142 1.48 12.53 -9.37
CA ALA A 142 0.76 11.94 -10.49
C ALA A 142 -0.77 12.16 -10.42
N TRP A 143 -1.36 12.13 -9.22
CA TRP A 143 -2.81 12.30 -9.03
C TRP A 143 -3.34 13.62 -9.56
N ASN A 144 -2.56 14.68 -9.37
CA ASN A 144 -2.95 16.03 -9.73
C ASN A 144 -2.37 16.45 -11.10
N ALA A 145 -1.38 15.72 -11.64
CA ALA A 145 -0.66 16.13 -12.83
C ALA A 145 -1.53 16.07 -14.10
N PRO A 146 -1.54 17.15 -14.92
CA PRO A 146 -2.43 17.25 -16.07
C PRO A 146 -2.05 16.28 -17.22
N ASP A 147 -0.80 15.85 -17.28
CA ASP A 147 -0.25 15.02 -18.37
C ASP A 147 -0.57 13.52 -18.23
N VAL A 148 -0.99 13.06 -17.04
CA VAL A 148 -1.25 11.63 -16.78
C VAL A 148 -2.50 11.12 -17.50
N GLY A 149 -3.51 11.97 -17.66
CA GLY A 149 -4.79 11.61 -18.30
C GLY A 149 -5.54 10.46 -17.59
N ALA A 150 -6.45 9.81 -18.31
CA ALA A 150 -7.26 8.70 -17.78
C ALA A 150 -6.66 7.30 -18.06
N ARG A 151 -5.78 7.18 -19.06
CA ARG A 151 -5.17 5.93 -19.52
C ARG A 151 -3.63 6.04 -19.62
N PRO A 152 -2.95 6.25 -18.48
CA PRO A 152 -1.51 6.46 -18.50
C PRO A 152 -0.74 5.19 -18.91
N ALA A 153 0.42 5.38 -19.52
CA ALA A 153 1.38 4.30 -19.72
C ALA A 153 2.00 3.85 -18.39
N LEU A 154 2.42 2.57 -18.30
CA LEU A 154 3.01 2.00 -17.08
C LEU A 154 4.19 2.84 -16.57
N GLY A 155 5.11 3.24 -17.45
CA GLY A 155 6.27 4.05 -17.07
C GLY A 155 5.91 5.42 -16.45
N ARG A 156 4.77 6.01 -16.83
CA ARG A 156 4.30 7.28 -16.26
C ARG A 156 3.71 7.12 -14.86
N LEU A 157 3.04 6.00 -14.60
CA LEU A 157 2.50 5.66 -13.28
C LEU A 157 3.50 4.96 -12.37
N LEU A 158 4.59 4.40 -12.90
CA LEU A 158 5.55 3.59 -12.15
C LEU A 158 6.03 4.26 -10.84
N PRO A 159 6.37 5.57 -10.80
CA PRO A 159 6.75 6.21 -9.54
C PRO A 159 5.65 6.18 -8.47
N ALA A 160 4.39 6.39 -8.89
CA ALA A 160 3.22 6.35 -8.01
C ALA A 160 2.93 4.92 -7.54
N LEU A 161 3.06 3.93 -8.43
CA LEU A 161 2.90 2.51 -8.11
C LEU A 161 3.92 2.05 -7.07
N ILE A 162 5.20 2.39 -7.26
CA ILE A 162 6.28 2.08 -6.31
C ILE A 162 5.98 2.69 -4.95
N GLY A 163 5.69 4.00 -4.90
CA GLY A 163 5.42 4.70 -3.64
C GLY A 163 4.21 4.14 -2.89
N LEU A 164 3.12 3.83 -3.60
CA LEU A 164 1.92 3.24 -2.98
C LEU A 164 2.13 1.78 -2.59
N ALA A 165 2.88 1.01 -3.37
CA ALA A 165 3.20 -0.37 -3.03
C ALA A 165 4.05 -0.45 -1.76
N PHE A 166 5.11 0.36 -1.64
CA PHE A 166 5.88 0.45 -0.40
C PHE A 166 5.03 0.91 0.77
N ALA A 167 4.16 1.91 0.59
CA ALA A 167 3.21 2.32 1.62
C ALA A 167 2.30 1.17 2.08
N THR A 168 1.85 0.33 1.14
CA THR A 168 1.07 -0.88 1.44
C THR A 168 1.89 -1.89 2.24
N THR A 169 3.14 -2.12 1.84
CA THR A 169 4.09 -2.98 2.56
C THR A 169 4.33 -2.51 3.99
N LEU A 170 4.45 -1.20 4.23
CA LEU A 170 4.61 -0.66 5.58
C LEU A 170 3.37 -0.88 6.46
N VAL A 171 2.17 -0.74 5.89
CA VAL A 171 0.94 -1.09 6.59
C VAL A 171 0.90 -2.59 6.90
N SER A 172 1.31 -3.44 5.94
CA SER A 172 1.42 -4.90 6.15
C SER A 172 2.39 -5.25 7.28
N LEU A 173 3.52 -4.55 7.39
CA LEU A 173 4.48 -4.73 8.47
C LEU A 173 3.85 -4.50 9.85
N PHE A 174 3.11 -3.41 10.01
CA PHE A 174 2.43 -3.06 11.26
C PHE A 174 1.21 -3.93 11.56
N LEU A 175 0.72 -4.65 10.55
CA LEU A 175 -0.34 -5.66 10.65
C LEU A 175 0.20 -7.09 10.52
N SER A 176 1.51 -7.30 10.73
CA SER A 176 2.17 -8.60 10.54
C SER A 176 1.53 -9.74 11.34
N TYR A 177 0.94 -9.44 12.50
CA TYR A 177 0.16 -10.40 13.30
C TYR A 177 -1.08 -10.96 12.59
N GLY A 178 -1.56 -10.31 11.54
CA GLY A 178 -2.67 -10.70 10.69
C GLY A 178 -2.27 -10.83 9.21
N ASP A 179 -0.99 -11.05 8.91
CA ASP A 179 -0.53 -11.15 7.52
C ASP A 179 -0.47 -12.61 7.03
N ALA A 180 -1.42 -12.98 6.19
CA ALA A 180 -1.49 -14.31 5.57
C ALA A 180 -0.30 -14.61 4.66
N MET A 181 0.45 -13.60 4.20
CA MET A 181 1.66 -13.83 3.40
C MET A 181 2.78 -14.48 4.22
N GLN A 182 2.78 -14.40 5.55
CA GLN A 182 3.83 -14.97 6.40
C GLN A 182 3.68 -16.48 6.65
N TYR A 183 2.54 -17.07 6.29
CA TYR A 183 2.31 -18.49 6.53
C TYR A 183 3.14 -19.37 5.59
N ARG A 184 3.59 -20.52 6.10
CA ARG A 184 4.18 -21.57 5.27
C ARG A 184 3.07 -22.45 4.65
N PRO A 185 3.27 -23.00 3.44
CA PRO A 185 2.28 -23.86 2.76
C PRO A 185 1.70 -24.98 3.63
N ALA A 186 2.56 -25.73 4.33
CA ALA A 186 2.13 -26.82 5.20
C ALA A 186 1.23 -26.35 6.35
N ARG A 187 1.49 -25.16 6.93
CA ARG A 187 0.67 -24.59 8.00
C ARG A 187 -0.70 -24.14 7.50
N ILE A 188 -0.81 -23.72 6.25
CA ILE A 188 -2.09 -23.38 5.60
C ILE A 188 -2.95 -24.63 5.44
N VAL A 189 -2.35 -25.70 4.91
CA VAL A 189 -3.03 -27.00 4.75
C VAL A 189 -3.47 -27.54 6.09
N GLU A 190 -2.59 -27.54 7.09
CA GLU A 190 -2.88 -27.98 8.45
C GLU A 190 -4.03 -27.17 9.09
N ALA A 191 -3.95 -25.83 9.05
CA ALA A 191 -4.95 -24.95 9.62
C ALA A 191 -6.35 -25.20 9.03
N PHE A 192 -6.46 -25.43 7.73
CA PHE A 192 -7.73 -25.73 7.07
C PHE A 192 -8.08 -27.23 7.03
N SER A 193 -7.33 -28.08 7.74
CA SER A 193 -7.62 -29.51 7.91
C SER A 193 -8.23 -29.86 9.26
N SER A 194 -8.33 -28.90 10.18
CA SER A 194 -8.87 -29.10 11.53
C SER A 194 -9.97 -28.08 11.82
N VAL A 195 -11.14 -28.56 12.27
CA VAL A 195 -12.30 -27.70 12.59
C VAL A 195 -12.26 -27.19 14.04
N ASN A 196 -11.44 -27.81 14.90
CA ASN A 196 -11.35 -27.48 16.33
C ASN A 196 -10.03 -26.77 16.68
N ASP A 197 -9.21 -26.43 15.70
CA ASP A 197 -7.94 -25.72 15.90
C ASP A 197 -8.16 -24.20 15.72
N PRO A 198 -7.78 -23.37 16.71
CA PRO A 198 -7.73 -21.91 16.55
C PRO A 198 -6.91 -21.43 15.33
N GLY A 199 -6.06 -22.29 14.76
CA GLY A 199 -5.33 -22.02 13.52
C GLY A 199 -6.22 -21.70 12.32
N ALA A 200 -7.39 -22.35 12.18
CA ALA A 200 -8.33 -22.07 11.10
C ALA A 200 -8.84 -20.63 11.17
N ASP A 201 -9.27 -20.20 12.37
CA ASP A 201 -9.77 -18.85 12.64
C ASP A 201 -8.69 -17.80 12.41
N ARG A 202 -7.46 -18.04 12.90
CA ARG A 202 -6.33 -17.13 12.72
C ARG A 202 -5.96 -16.96 11.25
N LEU A 203 -5.93 -18.05 10.49
CA LEU A 203 -5.65 -17.98 9.06
C LEU A 203 -6.77 -17.25 8.32
N ALA A 204 -8.03 -17.55 8.61
CA ALA A 204 -9.17 -16.86 8.00
C ALA A 204 -9.15 -15.35 8.29
N LEU A 205 -8.85 -14.94 9.53
CA LEU A 205 -8.67 -13.53 9.90
C LEU A 205 -7.49 -12.90 9.17
N ALA A 206 -6.36 -13.59 9.09
CA ALA A 206 -5.19 -13.11 8.36
C ALA A 206 -5.49 -12.92 6.86
N MET A 207 -6.27 -13.84 6.26
CA MET A 207 -6.72 -13.70 4.88
C MET A 207 -7.57 -12.44 4.70
N VAL A 208 -8.50 -12.17 5.63
CA VAL A 208 -9.33 -10.96 5.58
C VAL A 208 -8.48 -9.69 5.66
N VAL A 209 -7.57 -9.62 6.63
CA VAL A 209 -6.70 -8.45 6.85
C VAL A 209 -5.82 -8.22 5.63
N THR A 210 -5.07 -9.23 5.18
CA THR A 210 -4.22 -9.14 4.00
C THR A 210 -5.04 -8.75 2.77
N ASN A 211 -6.24 -9.31 2.56
CA ASN A 211 -7.09 -9.00 1.40
C ASN A 211 -7.44 -7.51 1.35
N VAL A 212 -7.88 -6.95 2.47
CA VAL A 212 -8.22 -5.52 2.58
C VAL A 212 -6.98 -4.65 2.33
N VAL A 213 -5.85 -5.00 2.93
CA VAL A 213 -4.60 -4.24 2.83
C VAL A 213 -4.07 -4.20 1.39
N VAL A 214 -4.03 -5.34 0.68
CA VAL A 214 -3.46 -5.39 -0.68
C VAL A 214 -4.43 -4.93 -1.76
N LEU A 215 -5.74 -5.14 -1.59
CA LEU A 215 -6.72 -4.81 -2.62
C LEU A 215 -7.14 -3.34 -2.60
N SER A 216 -7.27 -2.73 -1.42
CA SER A 216 -7.76 -1.34 -1.30
C SER A 216 -6.91 -0.32 -2.07
N PRO A 217 -5.56 -0.37 -2.04
CA PRO A 217 -4.72 0.52 -2.83
C PRO A 217 -4.91 0.34 -4.35
N VAL A 218 -5.11 -0.90 -4.81
CA VAL A 218 -5.37 -1.20 -6.24
C VAL A 218 -6.71 -0.60 -6.67
N LEU A 219 -7.75 -0.77 -5.84
CA LEU A 219 -9.07 -0.20 -6.06
C LEU A 219 -9.03 1.34 -6.10
N LEU A 220 -8.31 1.96 -5.16
CA LEU A 220 -8.08 3.41 -5.16
C LEU A 220 -7.52 3.91 -6.49
N LEU A 221 -6.52 3.22 -7.05
CA LEU A 221 -5.94 3.60 -8.34
C LEU A 221 -6.89 3.32 -9.51
N ALA A 222 -7.55 2.15 -9.53
CA ALA A 222 -8.50 1.77 -10.58
C ALA A 222 -9.72 2.69 -10.65
N ARG A 223 -10.06 3.39 -9.55
CA ARG A 223 -11.09 4.42 -9.54
C ARG A 223 -10.66 5.65 -10.34
N ARG A 224 -9.37 6.00 -10.32
CA ARG A 224 -8.82 7.22 -10.92
C ARG A 224 -8.30 7.03 -12.34
N TRP A 225 -7.76 5.85 -12.64
CA TRP A 225 -7.14 5.53 -13.92
C TRP A 225 -7.59 4.16 -14.42
N VAL A 226 -7.64 4.02 -15.75
CA VAL A 226 -7.61 2.68 -16.36
C VAL A 226 -6.17 2.19 -16.23
N LEU A 227 -5.94 1.28 -15.30
CA LEU A 227 -4.59 0.81 -14.97
C LEU A 227 -3.92 0.15 -16.19
N PRO A 228 -2.67 0.53 -16.52
CA PRO A 228 -1.90 -0.17 -17.53
C PRO A 228 -1.49 -1.56 -17.03
N PHE A 229 -1.44 -2.53 -17.94
CA PHE A 229 -0.99 -3.89 -17.65
C PHE A 229 0.36 -3.88 -16.93
N GLY A 230 0.46 -4.64 -15.84
CA GLY A 230 1.63 -4.74 -14.96
C GLY A 230 1.53 -3.90 -13.71
N SER A 231 0.50 -3.06 -13.57
CA SER A 231 0.33 -2.19 -12.39
C SER A 231 0.09 -3.01 -11.13
N VAL A 232 -0.81 -3.99 -11.16
CA VAL A 232 -1.11 -4.82 -9.98
C VAL A 232 0.05 -5.76 -9.68
N THR A 233 0.67 -6.33 -10.72
CA THR A 233 1.86 -7.19 -10.57
C THR A 233 3.01 -6.45 -9.88
N VAL A 234 3.32 -5.21 -10.29
CA VAL A 234 4.35 -4.40 -9.63
C VAL A 234 4.03 -4.18 -8.16
N MET A 235 2.78 -3.83 -7.85
CA MET A 235 2.36 -3.59 -6.46
C MET A 235 2.49 -4.85 -5.60
N TYR A 236 2.00 -6.00 -6.10
CA TYR A 236 2.05 -7.26 -5.35
C TYR A 236 3.49 -7.78 -5.23
N THR A 237 4.33 -7.58 -6.25
CA THR A 237 5.75 -7.95 -6.20
C THR A 237 6.50 -7.18 -5.10
N ILE A 238 6.20 -5.90 -4.91
CA ILE A 238 6.80 -5.11 -3.82
C ILE A 238 6.18 -5.50 -2.46
N ALA A 239 4.87 -5.77 -2.43
CA ALA A 239 4.16 -6.16 -1.20
C ALA A 239 4.73 -7.44 -0.57
N VAL A 240 5.10 -8.43 -1.38
CA VAL A 240 5.62 -9.72 -0.89
C VAL A 240 7.04 -9.65 -0.34
N LEU A 241 7.79 -8.58 -0.61
CA LEU A 241 9.19 -8.51 -0.19
C LEU A 241 9.35 -8.52 1.34
N MET A 242 8.48 -7.82 2.07
CA MET A 242 8.60 -7.73 3.53
C MET A 242 8.17 -9.02 4.24
N PRO A 243 7.00 -9.62 3.93
CA PRO A 243 6.63 -10.92 4.50
C PRO A 243 7.64 -12.01 4.14
N GLY A 244 8.23 -11.95 2.94
CA GLY A 244 9.32 -12.84 2.55
C GLY A 244 10.57 -12.66 3.41
N ALA A 245 11.04 -11.42 3.58
CA ALA A 245 12.20 -11.13 4.42
C ALA A 245 11.98 -11.57 5.88
N GLN A 246 10.82 -11.25 6.48
CA GLN A 246 10.50 -11.60 7.88
C GLN A 246 10.50 -13.10 8.16
N THR A 247 10.20 -13.91 7.14
CA THR A 247 10.12 -15.37 7.26
C THR A 247 11.34 -16.06 6.67
N GLU A 248 12.42 -15.32 6.42
CA GLU A 248 13.64 -15.82 5.78
C GLU A 248 13.37 -16.55 4.46
N PHE A 249 12.34 -16.11 3.73
CA PHE A 249 11.84 -16.69 2.48
C PHE A 249 11.41 -18.16 2.58
N GLN A 250 11.08 -18.66 3.78
CA GLN A 250 10.57 -20.03 3.96
C GLN A 250 9.12 -20.23 3.49
N ASN A 251 8.49 -19.15 3.01
CA ASN A 251 7.13 -19.07 2.48
C ASN A 251 7.11 -18.77 0.96
N VAL A 252 8.20 -19.00 0.21
CA VAL A 252 8.27 -18.69 -1.25
C VAL A 252 7.02 -19.07 -2.05
N PRO A 253 6.43 -20.28 -1.91
CA PRO A 253 5.24 -20.63 -2.69
C PRO A 253 4.05 -19.68 -2.44
N VAL A 254 3.89 -19.22 -1.20
CA VAL A 254 2.87 -18.23 -0.84
C VAL A 254 3.19 -16.89 -1.50
N LEU A 255 4.43 -16.41 -1.46
CA LEU A 255 4.81 -15.15 -2.11
C LEU A 255 4.58 -15.20 -3.63
N VAL A 256 4.93 -16.33 -4.26
CA VAL A 256 4.68 -16.56 -5.69
C VAL A 256 3.18 -16.51 -6.02
N SER A 257 2.32 -17.02 -5.13
CA SER A 257 0.86 -16.97 -5.34
C SER A 257 0.35 -15.54 -5.50
N PHE A 258 0.88 -14.58 -4.74
CA PHE A 258 0.53 -13.17 -4.86
C PHE A 258 1.10 -12.55 -6.14
N ILE A 259 2.33 -12.88 -6.56
CA ILE A 259 2.87 -12.39 -7.83
C ILE A 259 2.00 -12.88 -9.01
N VAL A 260 1.62 -14.16 -9.01
CA VAL A 260 0.71 -14.73 -10.03
C VAL A 260 -0.67 -14.10 -9.95
N ALA A 261 -1.20 -13.84 -8.75
CA ALA A 261 -2.47 -13.13 -8.57
C ALA A 261 -2.44 -11.69 -9.10
N GLY A 262 -1.28 -11.01 -8.98
CA GLY A 262 -1.05 -9.71 -9.59
C GLY A 262 -1.18 -9.76 -11.12
N LEU A 263 -0.56 -10.77 -11.75
CA LEU A 263 -0.67 -10.99 -13.20
C LEU A 263 -2.11 -11.29 -13.62
N VAL A 264 -2.81 -12.17 -12.89
CA VAL A 264 -4.23 -12.46 -13.13
C VAL A 264 -5.07 -11.20 -12.98
N SER A 265 -4.79 -10.37 -11.99
CA SER A 265 -5.48 -9.10 -11.79
C SER A 265 -5.21 -8.12 -12.91
N ASP A 266 -3.99 -8.04 -13.45
CA ASP A 266 -3.69 -7.23 -14.63
C ASP A 266 -4.41 -7.74 -15.90
N LEU A 267 -4.61 -9.06 -16.03
CA LEU A 267 -5.44 -9.63 -17.09
C LEU A 267 -6.92 -9.27 -16.91
N LEU A 268 -7.44 -9.32 -15.68
CA LEU A 268 -8.79 -8.87 -15.34
C LEU A 268 -8.96 -7.37 -15.62
N VAL A 269 -7.98 -6.52 -15.30
CA VAL A 269 -7.97 -5.10 -15.67
C VAL A 269 -8.06 -4.94 -17.18
N ARG A 270 -7.28 -5.69 -17.95
CA ARG A 270 -7.27 -5.60 -19.42
C ARG A 270 -8.60 -6.04 -20.03
N TRP A 271 -9.22 -7.08 -19.47
CA TRP A 271 -10.48 -7.64 -19.92
C TRP A 271 -11.68 -6.76 -19.53
N LEU A 272 -11.83 -6.47 -18.24
CA LEU A 272 -12.96 -5.74 -17.68
C LEU A 272 -12.85 -4.23 -17.91
N ARG A 273 -11.63 -3.68 -17.99
CA ARG A 273 -11.30 -2.24 -18.00
C ARG A 273 -12.09 -1.48 -16.92
N PRO A 274 -11.87 -1.81 -15.64
CA PRO A 274 -12.54 -1.16 -14.53
C PRO A 274 -12.20 0.33 -14.52
N SER A 275 -13.21 1.18 -14.30
CA SER A 275 -13.05 2.63 -14.17
C SER A 275 -14.21 3.23 -13.37
N GLY A 276 -14.07 4.47 -12.92
CA GLY A 276 -15.15 5.21 -12.25
C GLY A 276 -16.44 5.32 -13.09
N GLU A 277 -16.33 5.30 -14.42
CA GLU A 277 -17.46 5.33 -15.35
C GLU A 277 -18.11 3.95 -15.53
N ARG A 278 -17.33 2.87 -15.43
CA ARG A 278 -17.78 1.48 -15.61
C ARG A 278 -17.92 0.76 -14.28
N ARG A 279 -18.87 1.23 -13.45
CA ARG A 279 -19.07 0.73 -12.07
C ARG A 279 -19.20 -0.78 -11.96
N GLY A 280 -20.03 -1.40 -12.80
CA GLY A 280 -20.21 -2.86 -12.80
C GLY A 280 -18.90 -3.62 -13.08
N ALA A 281 -18.08 -3.11 -14.01
CA ALA A 281 -16.76 -3.69 -14.29
C ALA A 281 -15.78 -3.47 -13.13
N TYR A 282 -15.86 -2.33 -12.45
CA TYR A 282 -15.06 -2.03 -11.25
C TYR A 282 -15.41 -2.96 -10.08
N TRP A 283 -16.70 -3.19 -9.80
CA TRP A 283 -17.16 -4.13 -8.78
C TRP A 283 -16.83 -5.59 -9.12
N ALA A 284 -17.04 -5.99 -10.38
CA ALA A 284 -16.65 -7.30 -10.86
C ALA A 284 -15.14 -7.52 -10.73
N PHE A 285 -14.32 -6.53 -11.09
CA PHE A 285 -12.87 -6.58 -10.90
C PHE A 285 -12.51 -6.77 -9.43
N ALA A 286 -13.11 -6.00 -8.53
CA ALA A 286 -12.82 -6.07 -7.10
C ALA A 286 -13.11 -7.47 -6.51
N GLY A 287 -14.28 -8.04 -6.82
CA GLY A 287 -14.63 -9.39 -6.36
C GLY A 287 -13.81 -10.49 -7.01
N LEU A 288 -13.63 -10.45 -8.34
CA LEU A 288 -12.90 -11.49 -9.07
C LEU A 288 -11.40 -11.47 -8.78
N SER A 289 -10.79 -10.30 -8.59
CA SER A 289 -9.37 -10.18 -8.22
C SER A 289 -9.10 -10.78 -6.84
N ALA A 290 -9.95 -10.48 -5.85
CA ALA A 290 -9.87 -11.09 -4.52
C ALA A 290 -10.07 -12.61 -4.59
N PHE A 291 -11.15 -13.07 -5.21
CA PHE A 291 -11.43 -14.50 -5.38
C PHE A 291 -10.26 -15.24 -6.04
N ALA A 292 -9.71 -14.70 -7.13
CA ALA A 292 -8.58 -15.30 -7.83
C ALA A 292 -7.32 -15.35 -6.95
N THR A 293 -7.03 -14.28 -6.21
CA THR A 293 -5.86 -14.20 -5.31
C THR A 293 -5.91 -15.31 -4.26
N TRP A 294 -7.05 -15.47 -3.59
CA TRP A 294 -7.17 -16.46 -2.52
C TRP A 294 -7.34 -17.90 -3.03
N THR A 295 -7.90 -18.08 -4.22
CA THR A 295 -7.88 -19.38 -4.91
C THR A 295 -6.44 -19.80 -5.22
N LEU A 296 -5.61 -18.88 -5.73
CA LEU A 296 -4.20 -19.15 -6.02
C LEU A 296 -3.40 -19.39 -4.74
N TYR A 297 -3.63 -18.60 -3.69
CA TYR A 297 -3.02 -18.77 -2.38
C TYR A 297 -3.22 -20.19 -1.84
N ILE A 298 -4.47 -20.65 -1.80
CA ILE A 298 -4.81 -21.99 -1.31
C ILE A 298 -4.31 -23.07 -2.26
N GLY A 299 -4.52 -22.91 -3.57
CA GLY A 299 -4.14 -23.91 -4.57
C GLY A 299 -2.63 -24.16 -4.60
N ILE A 300 -1.83 -23.09 -4.64
CA ILE A 300 -0.35 -23.20 -4.63
C ILE A 300 0.12 -23.74 -3.28
N SER A 301 -0.50 -23.32 -2.17
CA SER A 301 -0.16 -23.85 -0.85
C SER A 301 -0.52 -25.32 -0.69
N SER A 302 -1.58 -25.80 -1.35
CA SER A 302 -1.95 -27.22 -1.35
C SER A 302 -0.93 -28.07 -2.11
N VAL A 303 -0.48 -27.58 -3.27
CA VAL A 303 0.57 -28.25 -4.06
C VAL A 303 1.89 -28.29 -3.29
N ALA A 304 2.31 -27.17 -2.70
CA ALA A 304 3.58 -27.10 -1.98
C ALA A 304 3.52 -27.71 -0.57
N GLY A 305 2.34 -27.74 0.05
CA GLY A 305 2.09 -28.26 1.39
C GLY A 305 1.81 -29.77 1.44
N GLY A 306 1.75 -30.44 0.29
CA GLY A 306 1.64 -31.90 0.21
C GLY A 306 0.21 -32.46 0.16
N GLY A 307 -0.81 -31.62 -0.06
CA GLY A 307 -2.19 -32.08 -0.17
C GLY A 307 -3.22 -30.95 -0.09
N LEU A 308 -4.46 -31.27 -0.48
CA LEU A 308 -5.60 -30.38 -0.24
C LEU A 308 -5.94 -30.37 1.26
N PRO A 309 -6.41 -29.24 1.81
CA PRO A 309 -6.93 -29.22 3.18
C PRO A 309 -8.10 -30.19 3.35
N ALA A 310 -8.16 -30.85 4.51
CA ALA A 310 -9.12 -31.92 4.76
C ALA A 310 -10.57 -31.44 4.93
N VAL A 311 -10.80 -30.15 5.23
CA VAL A 311 -12.14 -29.55 5.43
C VAL A 311 -12.57 -28.80 4.17
N PRO A 312 -13.47 -29.37 3.33
CA PRO A 312 -13.86 -28.77 2.05
C PRO A 312 -14.44 -27.37 2.16
N GLU A 313 -15.25 -27.11 3.18
CA GLU A 313 -15.93 -25.85 3.40
C GLU A 313 -14.95 -24.69 3.58
N LEU A 314 -13.81 -24.94 4.24
CA LEU A 314 -12.81 -23.90 4.49
C LEU A 314 -12.07 -23.52 3.21
N TRP A 315 -11.56 -24.50 2.46
CA TRP A 315 -10.72 -24.19 1.30
C TRP A 315 -11.51 -23.81 0.04
N THR A 316 -12.79 -24.22 -0.07
CA THR A 316 -13.69 -23.79 -1.15
C THR A 316 -14.43 -22.49 -0.81
N GLY A 317 -14.81 -22.30 0.47
CA GLY A 317 -15.56 -21.13 0.94
C GLY A 317 -14.69 -19.89 1.13
N ALA A 318 -13.45 -20.03 1.61
CA ALA A 318 -12.60 -18.87 1.92
C ALA A 318 -12.32 -17.97 0.69
N PRO A 319 -12.04 -18.48 -0.53
CA PRO A 319 -11.94 -17.64 -1.72
C PRO A 319 -13.24 -16.90 -2.05
N ILE A 320 -14.40 -17.54 -1.85
CA ILE A 320 -15.72 -16.91 -2.08
C ILE A 320 -15.92 -15.76 -1.11
N ILE A 321 -15.65 -15.97 0.19
CA ILE A 321 -15.74 -14.92 1.22
C ILE A 321 -14.81 -13.75 0.88
N ALA A 322 -13.57 -14.03 0.46
CA ALA A 322 -12.66 -12.98 0.05
C ALA A 322 -13.14 -12.21 -1.19
N GLY A 323 -13.77 -12.90 -2.15
CA GLY A 323 -14.46 -12.30 -3.27
C GLY A 323 -15.62 -11.37 -2.86
N LEU A 324 -16.43 -11.79 -1.88
CA LEU A 324 -17.51 -10.96 -1.33
C LEU A 324 -16.97 -9.72 -0.61
N ILE A 325 -15.86 -9.86 0.14
CA ILE A 325 -15.17 -8.72 0.75
C ILE A 325 -14.66 -7.77 -0.33
N GLY A 326 -14.03 -8.30 -1.40
CA GLY A 326 -13.60 -7.51 -2.55
C GLY A 326 -14.75 -6.75 -3.20
N LEU A 327 -15.89 -7.40 -3.40
CA LEU A 327 -17.11 -6.77 -3.93
C LEU A 327 -17.62 -5.65 -3.01
N ALA A 328 -17.66 -5.89 -1.70
CA ALA A 328 -18.05 -4.88 -0.70
C ALA A 328 -17.12 -3.66 -0.72
N LEU A 329 -15.80 -3.88 -0.75
CA LEU A 329 -14.82 -2.80 -0.94
C LEU A 329 -15.04 -2.06 -2.27
N GLY A 330 -15.31 -2.79 -3.35
CA GLY A 330 -15.64 -2.21 -4.65
C GLY A 330 -16.83 -1.25 -4.56
N ALA A 331 -17.90 -1.66 -3.88
CA ALA A 331 -19.08 -0.82 -3.66
C ALA A 331 -18.80 0.39 -2.76
N LEU A 332 -17.96 0.24 -1.72
CA LEU A 332 -17.58 1.34 -0.82
C LEU A 332 -16.70 2.39 -1.51
N PHE A 333 -15.72 1.95 -2.31
CA PHE A 333 -14.82 2.86 -3.03
C PHE A 333 -15.50 3.56 -4.21
N LEU A 334 -16.54 2.95 -4.78
CA LEU A 334 -17.32 3.50 -5.88
C LEU A 334 -18.82 3.24 -5.66
N PRO A 335 -19.46 4.01 -4.76
CA PRO A 335 -20.87 3.83 -4.43
C PRO A 335 -21.78 4.22 -5.59
N ASN A 336 -23.02 3.75 -5.54
CA ASN A 336 -24.05 4.20 -6.47
C ASN A 336 -24.21 5.72 -6.40
N ALA A 337 -24.49 6.33 -7.55
CA ALA A 337 -24.92 7.71 -7.58
C ALA A 337 -26.22 7.81 -6.77
N VAL A 338 -26.24 8.67 -5.75
CA VAL A 338 -27.49 9.03 -5.09
C VAL A 338 -28.34 9.71 -6.16
N ALA A 339 -29.50 9.14 -6.48
CA ALA A 339 -30.45 9.80 -7.37
C ALA A 339 -30.69 11.20 -6.82
N ALA A 340 -30.38 12.23 -7.60
CA ALA A 340 -30.70 13.59 -7.21
C ALA A 340 -32.21 13.63 -6.97
N LYS A 341 -32.65 13.91 -5.74
CA LYS A 341 -34.07 14.18 -5.47
C LYS A 341 -34.50 15.26 -6.44
N ASP A 342 -35.51 14.96 -7.24
CA ASP A 342 -36.05 15.84 -8.26
C ASP A 342 -36.18 17.28 -7.72
N ALA A 343 -35.34 18.17 -8.23
CA ALA A 343 -35.58 19.60 -8.15
C ALA A 343 -36.71 19.90 -9.14
N GLY A 344 -37.95 19.59 -8.73
CA GLY A 344 -39.12 19.58 -9.60
C GLY A 344 -40.42 19.72 -8.82
N ALA A 345 -40.57 20.81 -8.06
CA ALA A 345 -41.87 21.37 -7.67
C ALA A 345 -41.68 22.83 -7.22
N GLY A 346 -42.15 23.87 -7.90
CA GLY A 346 -42.85 23.95 -9.17
C GLY A 346 -42.82 25.39 -9.67
N THR A 347 -42.63 25.58 -10.97
CA THR A 347 -43.06 26.79 -11.65
C THR A 347 -44.52 26.57 -12.05
N ILE A 348 -45.45 27.02 -11.21
CA ILE A 348 -46.83 27.22 -11.65
C ILE A 348 -46.83 28.53 -12.43
N ASP A 349 -46.85 28.38 -13.74
CA ASP A 349 -47.27 29.42 -14.68
C ASP A 349 -48.78 29.65 -14.47
N ALA A 350 -49.15 30.85 -14.04
CA ALA A 350 -50.53 31.30 -13.99
C ALA A 350 -50.61 32.75 -14.48
N GLY A 351 -50.24 32.96 -15.74
CA GLY A 351 -50.73 34.08 -16.53
C GLY A 351 -51.86 33.65 -17.46
N ARG A 352 -53.11 33.90 -17.07
CA ARG A 352 -54.28 34.19 -17.94
C ARG A 352 -55.59 34.24 -17.15
N ALA A 353 -56.05 35.46 -16.85
CA ALA A 353 -57.41 35.96 -17.05
C ALA A 353 -57.40 37.48 -16.86
#